data_AF-A0A7Y2JQL1-F1
#
_entry.id   AF-A0A7Y2JQL1-F1
#
_cell.length_a   1.000
_cell.length_b   1.000
_cell.length_c   1.000
_cell.angle_alpha   90.00
_cell.angle_beta   90.00
_cell.angle_gamma   90.00
#
_symmetry.space_group_name_H-M   'P 1'
#
loop_
_entity.id
_entity.type
_entity.pdbx_description
1 polymer ?
#
loop_
_entity_poly.entity_id
_entity_poly.type
_entity_poly.pdbx_seq_one_letter_code
_entity_poly.pdbx_strand_id
1 'polypeptide(L)'
;MRRLLLGCLLIAACAEAPPEQAQAPDAATLTIQLARQFQQSAAAWNQGDLDAFMADYIQDGTTTYVGSSGLIRGFDGIRAWYAPRFEPGVERDSLRFEDFHVRSIAPSVILVTARYILYRNQETTNSGPFTLVMEQRPDGWKITHDHSSSDAN
;
A
#
# COMPACT_ATOMS: atom_id res chain seq x y z
N MET A 1 35.72 38.23 61.15
CA MET A 1 35.65 38.16 59.67
C MET A 1 35.19 36.76 59.28
N ARG A 2 33.91 36.57 58.96
CA ARG A 2 33.33 35.25 58.63
C ARG A 2 32.77 35.35 57.21
N ARG A 3 33.51 34.83 56.22
CA ARG A 3 33.12 34.86 54.81
C ARG A 3 32.08 33.78 54.56
N LEU A 4 30.84 34.16 54.26
CA LEU A 4 29.84 33.25 53.68
C LEU A 4 30.18 33.05 52.21
N LEU A 5 30.45 31.80 51.82
CA LEU A 5 30.50 31.38 50.41
C LEU A 5 29.08 30.97 50.01
N LEU A 6 28.44 31.79 49.19
CA LEU A 6 27.15 31.50 48.57
C LEU A 6 27.42 30.61 47.34
N GLY A 7 27.10 29.32 47.44
CA GLY A 7 27.18 28.39 46.32
C GLY A 7 26.02 28.60 45.35
N CYS A 8 26.32 29.03 44.13
CA CYS A 8 25.36 29.02 43.03
C CYS A 8 25.13 27.57 42.57
N LEU A 9 23.95 27.03 42.88
CA LEU A 9 23.46 25.77 42.33
C LEU A 9 22.95 26.04 40.90
N LEU A 10 23.71 25.65 39.89
CA LEU A 10 23.27 25.68 38.49
C LEU A 10 22.30 24.53 38.26
N ILE A 11 21.00 24.84 38.16
CA ILE A 11 19.96 23.89 37.75
C ILE A 11 20.11 23.74 36.22
N ALA A 12 20.74 22.65 35.78
CA ALA A 12 20.76 22.27 34.38
C ALA A 12 19.35 21.84 33.96
N ALA A 13 18.57 22.76 33.39
CA ALA A 13 17.31 22.44 32.76
C ALA A 13 17.57 21.61 31.51
N CYS A 14 17.32 20.30 31.59
CA CYS A 14 17.23 19.45 30.41
C CYS A 14 16.01 19.91 29.61
N ALA A 15 16.25 20.73 28.59
CA ALA A 15 15.25 21.00 27.57
C ALA A 15 15.14 19.72 26.72
N GLU A 16 14.16 18.87 27.03
CA GLU A 16 13.74 17.83 26.10
C GLU A 16 13.23 18.51 24.84
N ALA A 17 13.96 18.33 23.74
CA ALA A 17 13.50 18.78 22.43
C ALA A 17 12.13 18.13 22.16
N PRO A 18 11.15 18.87 21.62
CA PRO A 18 9.89 18.29 21.21
C PRO A 18 10.17 17.09 20.29
N PRO A 19 9.47 15.95 20.45
CA PRO A 19 9.66 14.82 19.57
C PRO A 19 9.52 15.30 18.13
N GLU A 20 10.55 15.05 17.33
CA GLU A 20 10.57 15.35 15.91
C GLU A 20 9.38 14.61 15.29
N GLN A 21 8.30 15.35 15.03
CA GLN A 21 7.12 14.81 14.39
C GLN A 21 7.54 14.41 12.98
N ALA A 22 7.66 13.09 12.75
CA ALA A 22 7.91 12.55 11.42
C ALA A 22 6.90 13.17 10.45
N GLN A 23 7.38 14.05 9.57
CA GLN A 23 6.54 14.69 8.58
C GLN A 23 5.99 13.59 7.67
N ALA A 24 4.66 13.59 7.50
CA ALA A 24 4.03 12.69 6.56
C ALA A 24 4.69 12.88 5.18
N PRO A 25 4.96 11.79 4.45
CA PRO A 25 5.61 11.91 3.15
C PRO A 25 4.75 12.76 2.20
N ASP A 26 5.41 13.56 1.36
CA ASP A 26 4.74 14.41 0.38
C ASP A 26 3.85 13.57 -0.55
N ALA A 27 2.61 14.02 -0.75
CA ALA A 27 1.58 13.29 -1.48
C ALA A 27 1.95 13.07 -2.96
N ALA A 28 2.64 14.03 -3.60
CA ALA A 28 3.07 13.90 -4.98
C ALA A 28 4.17 12.84 -5.11
N THR A 29 5.14 12.86 -4.20
CA THR A 29 6.21 11.85 -4.12
C THR A 29 5.66 10.45 -3.91
N LEU A 30 4.72 10.28 -2.97
CA LEU A 30 4.03 9.00 -2.76
C LEU A 30 3.28 8.55 -4.00
N THR A 31 2.55 9.45 -4.66
CA THR A 31 1.79 9.10 -5.88
C THR A 31 2.70 8.56 -6.97
N ILE A 32 3.87 9.18 -7.20
CA ILE A 32 4.85 8.68 -8.18
C ILE A 32 5.41 7.31 -7.78
N GLN A 33 5.75 7.13 -6.50
CA GLN A 33 6.27 5.86 -5.97
C GLN A 33 5.24 4.73 -6.15
N LEU A 34 4.00 4.97 -5.75
CA LEU A 34 2.92 3.98 -5.81
C LEU A 34 2.52 3.68 -7.26
N ALA A 35 2.44 4.68 -8.15
CA ALA A 35 2.20 4.45 -9.57
C ALA A 35 3.27 3.53 -10.19
N ARG A 36 4.55 3.68 -9.80
CA ARG A 36 5.62 2.78 -10.24
C ARG A 36 5.48 1.36 -9.69
N GLN A 37 5.18 1.21 -8.40
CA GLN A 37 4.93 -0.09 -7.79
C GLN A 37 3.79 -0.82 -8.51
N PHE A 38 2.68 -0.13 -8.77
CA PHE A 38 1.53 -0.72 -9.46
C PHE A 38 1.78 -0.98 -10.95
N GLN A 39 2.68 -0.23 -11.60
CA GLN A 39 3.16 -0.60 -12.93
C GLN A 39 3.90 -1.95 -12.92
N GLN A 40 4.70 -2.23 -11.88
CA GLN A 40 5.37 -3.53 -11.70
C GLN A 40 4.37 -4.64 -11.39
N SER A 41 3.37 -4.36 -10.54
CA SER A 41 2.25 -5.26 -10.25
C SER A 41 1.48 -5.66 -11.51
N ALA A 42 1.14 -4.69 -12.35
CA ALA A 42 0.50 -4.93 -13.64
C ALA A 42 1.39 -5.76 -14.57
N ALA A 43 2.71 -5.51 -14.59
CA ALA A 43 3.64 -6.32 -15.38
C ALA A 43 3.68 -7.78 -14.90
N ALA A 44 3.71 -8.02 -13.58
CA ALA A 44 3.66 -9.36 -12.99
C ALA A 44 2.35 -10.08 -13.36
N TRP A 45 1.21 -9.40 -13.22
CA TRP A 45 -0.09 -9.91 -13.68
C TRP A 45 -0.05 -10.28 -15.16
N ASN A 46 0.47 -9.40 -16.01
CA ASN A 46 0.51 -9.61 -17.46
C ASN A 46 1.45 -10.74 -17.87
N GLN A 47 2.51 -10.99 -17.10
CA GLN A 47 3.46 -12.07 -17.32
C GLN A 47 3.02 -13.41 -16.70
N GLY A 48 1.98 -13.41 -15.86
CA GLY A 48 1.55 -14.61 -15.15
C GLY A 48 2.46 -14.98 -13.99
N ASP A 49 3.12 -14.00 -13.40
CA ASP A 49 3.93 -14.17 -12.20
C ASP A 49 3.07 -13.88 -10.95
N LEU A 50 2.52 -14.95 -10.35
CA LEU A 50 1.71 -14.84 -9.14
C LEU A 50 2.55 -14.37 -7.94
N ASP A 51 3.82 -14.77 -7.86
CA ASP A 51 4.68 -14.43 -6.73
C ASP A 51 4.99 -12.94 -6.73
N ALA A 52 5.38 -12.40 -7.89
CA ALA A 52 5.61 -10.98 -8.04
C ALA A 52 4.33 -10.14 -7.88
N PHE A 53 3.17 -10.63 -8.35
CA PHE A 53 1.90 -9.94 -8.15
C PHE A 53 1.48 -9.91 -6.68
N MET A 54 1.64 -11.03 -5.95
CA MET A 54 1.30 -11.12 -4.53
C MET A 54 2.30 -10.38 -3.63
N ALA A 55 3.50 -10.03 -4.12
CA ALA A 55 4.52 -9.35 -3.32
C ALA A 55 4.10 -7.96 -2.83
N ASP A 56 3.08 -7.34 -3.44
CA ASP A 56 2.50 -6.08 -2.97
C ASP A 56 1.70 -6.22 -1.67
N TYR A 57 1.21 -7.43 -1.36
CA TYR A 57 0.46 -7.68 -0.15
C TYR A 57 1.39 -7.91 1.05
N ILE A 58 0.92 -7.52 2.24
CA ILE A 58 1.57 -7.95 3.46
C ILE A 58 1.35 -9.45 3.66
N GLN A 59 2.44 -10.16 3.96
CA GLN A 59 2.44 -11.61 4.12
C GLN A 59 2.12 -12.01 5.57
N ASP A 60 0.89 -11.73 6.00
CA ASP A 60 0.38 -12.19 7.30
C ASP A 60 -1.12 -12.55 7.26
N GLY A 61 -1.66 -12.96 8.42
CA GLY A 61 -3.06 -13.38 8.56
C GLY A 61 -4.06 -12.23 8.69
N THR A 62 -3.61 -10.98 8.74
CA THR A 62 -4.47 -9.80 8.95
C THR A 62 -4.93 -9.16 7.65
N THR A 63 -4.26 -9.46 6.54
CA THR A 63 -4.61 -8.95 5.21
C THR A 63 -6.04 -9.28 4.84
N THR A 64 -6.74 -8.34 4.21
CA THR A 64 -8.11 -8.55 3.76
C THR A 64 -8.31 -8.09 2.33
N TYR A 65 -9.15 -8.81 1.60
CA TYR A 65 -9.62 -8.45 0.27
C TYR A 65 -11.15 -8.46 0.28
N VAL A 66 -11.78 -7.44 -0.28
CA VAL A 66 -13.22 -7.36 -0.51
C VAL A 66 -13.46 -7.10 -1.99
N GLY A 67 -14.29 -7.94 -2.61
CA GLY A 67 -14.71 -7.72 -3.99
C GLY A 67 -15.98 -8.50 -4.32
N SER A 68 -16.17 -8.82 -5.60
CA SER A 68 -17.36 -9.54 -6.08
C SER A 68 -17.52 -10.93 -5.47
N SER A 69 -16.44 -11.56 -4.99
CA SER A 69 -16.46 -12.83 -4.27
C SER A 69 -16.72 -12.70 -2.76
N GLY A 70 -17.00 -11.49 -2.26
CA GLY A 70 -17.12 -11.20 -0.83
C GLY A 70 -15.76 -10.99 -0.15
N LEU A 71 -15.72 -11.19 1.17
CA LEU A 71 -14.54 -10.98 2.02
C LEU A 71 -13.63 -12.21 2.05
N ILE A 72 -12.37 -12.02 1.69
CA ILE A 72 -11.28 -12.98 1.81
C ILE A 72 -10.29 -12.48 2.87
N ARG A 73 -9.78 -13.38 3.71
CA ARG A 73 -8.86 -13.05 4.82
C ARG A 73 -7.54 -13.78 4.67
N GLY A 74 -6.47 -13.13 5.13
CA GLY A 74 -5.11 -13.62 5.17
C GLY A 74 -4.46 -13.64 3.79
N PHE A 75 -3.14 -13.43 3.77
CA PHE A 75 -2.32 -13.51 2.56
C PHE A 75 -2.55 -14.83 1.80
N ASP A 76 -2.52 -15.97 2.49
CA ASP A 76 -2.68 -17.28 1.86
C ASP A 76 -4.07 -17.46 1.23
N GLY A 77 -5.11 -16.92 1.87
CA GLY A 77 -6.48 -16.96 1.33
C GLY A 77 -6.61 -16.14 0.05
N ILE A 78 -6.02 -14.94 0.03
CA ILE A 78 -6.01 -14.06 -1.15
C ILE A 78 -5.18 -14.70 -2.28
N ARG A 79 -4.00 -15.22 -1.96
CA ARG A 79 -3.14 -15.93 -2.91
C ARG A 79 -3.85 -17.13 -3.53
N ALA A 80 -4.49 -17.97 -2.72
CA ALA A 80 -5.24 -19.14 -3.18
C ALA A 80 -6.40 -18.74 -4.10
N TRP A 81 -7.02 -17.59 -3.85
CA TRP A 81 -8.08 -17.06 -4.72
C TRP A 81 -7.55 -16.54 -6.05
N TYR A 82 -6.36 -15.91 -6.09
CA TYR A 82 -5.74 -15.49 -7.35
C TYR A 82 -5.16 -16.66 -8.16
N ALA A 83 -4.62 -17.68 -7.50
CA ALA A 83 -3.83 -18.75 -8.13
C ALA A 83 -4.47 -19.39 -9.39
N PRO A 84 -5.78 -19.72 -9.44
CA PRO A 84 -6.40 -20.28 -10.64
C PRO A 84 -6.26 -19.38 -11.88
N ARG A 85 -6.17 -18.05 -11.71
CA ARG A 85 -6.00 -17.11 -12.83
C ARG A 85 -4.59 -17.16 -13.40
N PHE A 86 -3.62 -17.70 -12.67
CA PHE A 86 -2.19 -17.74 -13.02
C PHE A 86 -1.74 -19.13 -13.48
N GLU A 87 -2.65 -20.10 -13.61
CA GLU A 87 -2.32 -21.43 -14.10
C GLU A 87 -1.88 -21.40 -15.58
N PRO A 88 -0.93 -22.26 -15.99
CA PRO A 88 -0.50 -22.35 -17.38
C PRO A 88 -1.67 -22.63 -18.33
N GLY A 89 -1.80 -21.81 -19.38
CA GLY A 89 -2.86 -21.96 -20.39
C GLY A 89 -4.18 -21.27 -20.06
N VAL A 90 -4.34 -20.68 -18.87
CA VAL A 90 -5.49 -19.84 -18.55
C VAL A 90 -5.35 -18.48 -19.24
N GLU A 91 -6.32 -18.14 -20.09
CA GLU A 91 -6.39 -16.83 -20.71
C GLU A 91 -6.79 -15.78 -19.67
N ARG A 92 -5.97 -14.73 -19.53
CA ARG A 92 -6.17 -13.65 -18.57
C ARG A 92 -6.05 -12.32 -19.29
N ASP A 93 -7.03 -11.44 -19.09
CA ASP A 93 -6.98 -10.09 -19.65
C ASP A 93 -5.77 -9.34 -19.11
N SER A 94 -5.17 -8.50 -19.94
CA SER A 94 -4.06 -7.67 -19.50
C SER A 94 -4.55 -6.59 -18.54
N LEU A 95 -3.74 -6.26 -17.54
CA LEU A 95 -4.04 -5.29 -16.49
C LEU A 95 -3.18 -4.04 -16.68
N ARG A 96 -3.79 -2.89 -16.40
CA ARG A 96 -3.10 -1.62 -16.13
C ARG A 96 -3.89 -0.83 -15.09
N PHE A 97 -3.23 0.12 -14.45
CA PHE A 97 -3.83 0.96 -13.43
C PHE A 97 -3.78 2.43 -13.84
N GLU A 98 -4.80 3.20 -13.42
CA GLU A 98 -4.96 4.62 -13.74
C GLU A 98 -5.46 5.39 -12.51
N ASP A 99 -5.44 6.72 -12.57
CA ASP A 99 -6.08 7.63 -11.62
C ASP A 99 -5.67 7.46 -10.14
N PHE A 100 -4.36 7.32 -9.88
CA PHE A 100 -3.83 7.23 -8.52
C PHE A 100 -4.05 8.51 -7.72
N HIS A 101 -4.71 8.35 -6.58
CA HIS A 101 -4.82 9.36 -5.53
C HIS A 101 -4.34 8.75 -4.22
N VAL A 102 -3.35 9.38 -3.60
CA VAL A 102 -2.73 8.89 -2.36
C VAL A 102 -2.92 9.91 -1.24
N ARG A 103 -3.36 9.44 -0.08
CA ARG A 103 -3.47 10.24 1.15
C ARG A 103 -2.78 9.54 2.30
N SER A 104 -1.91 10.25 3.02
CA SER A 104 -1.45 9.79 4.33
C SER A 104 -2.59 9.87 5.34
N ILE A 105 -2.78 8.79 6.11
CA ILE A 105 -3.76 8.73 7.21
C ILE A 105 -3.07 8.60 8.57
N ALA A 106 -1.84 8.08 8.60
CA ALA A 106 -0.93 8.04 9.74
C ALA A 106 0.53 7.99 9.23
N PRO A 107 1.56 8.17 10.09
CA PRO A 107 2.97 8.22 9.64
C PRO A 107 3.42 7.03 8.78
N SER A 108 2.92 5.83 9.06
CA SER A 108 3.25 4.59 8.34
C SER A 108 2.04 3.99 7.62
N VAL A 109 0.95 4.74 7.43
CA VAL A 109 -0.28 4.23 6.81
C VAL A 109 -0.82 5.23 5.79
N ILE A 110 -1.12 4.72 4.60
CA ILE A 110 -1.70 5.50 3.50
C ILE A 110 -3.01 4.85 3.02
N LEU A 111 -3.89 5.70 2.49
CA LEU A 111 -5.05 5.32 1.71
C LEU A 111 -4.73 5.60 0.23
N VAL A 112 -4.90 4.59 -0.61
CA VAL A 112 -4.77 4.71 -2.06
C VAL A 112 -6.14 4.47 -2.69
N THR A 113 -6.56 5.35 -3.59
CA THR A 113 -7.68 5.09 -4.49
C THR A 113 -7.21 5.23 -5.93
N ALA A 114 -7.56 4.26 -6.76
CA ALA A 114 -7.17 4.21 -8.17
C ALA A 114 -8.16 3.36 -8.96
N ARG A 115 -7.89 3.17 -10.24
CA ARG A 115 -8.71 2.35 -11.13
C ARG A 115 -7.89 1.23 -11.75
N TYR A 116 -8.47 0.03 -11.80
CA TYR A 116 -7.92 -1.05 -12.62
C TYR A 116 -8.65 -1.07 -13.96
N ILE A 117 -7.90 -1.40 -15.01
CA ILE A 117 -8.42 -1.61 -16.35
C ILE A 117 -7.92 -2.98 -16.82
N LEU A 118 -8.84 -3.90 -17.03
CA LEU A 118 -8.61 -5.15 -17.73
C LEU A 118 -8.91 -4.95 -19.22
N TYR A 119 -8.00 -5.40 -20.08
CA TYR A 119 -8.11 -5.20 -21.53
C TYR A 119 -7.62 -6.40 -22.34
N ARG A 120 -8.20 -6.55 -23.54
CA ARG A 120 -7.84 -7.56 -24.54
C ARG A 120 -7.96 -6.93 -25.92
N ASN A 121 -6.96 -7.15 -26.79
CA ASN A 121 -6.94 -6.56 -28.13
C ASN A 121 -7.19 -5.04 -28.15
N GLN A 122 -6.63 -4.33 -27.16
CA GLN A 122 -6.81 -2.87 -26.95
C GLN A 122 -8.22 -2.43 -26.53
N GLU A 123 -9.16 -3.35 -26.34
CA GLU A 123 -10.49 -3.06 -25.81
C GLU A 123 -10.55 -3.34 -24.30
N THR A 124 -11.18 -2.43 -23.54
CA THR A 124 -11.46 -2.66 -22.12
C THR A 124 -12.51 -3.76 -21.97
N THR A 125 -12.17 -4.85 -21.27
CA THR A 125 -13.08 -5.97 -20.99
C THR A 125 -13.75 -5.82 -19.62
N ASN A 126 -13.07 -5.18 -18.68
CA ASN A 126 -13.60 -4.84 -17.36
C ASN A 126 -12.80 -3.67 -16.77
N SER A 127 -13.44 -2.86 -15.95
CA SER A 127 -12.77 -1.81 -15.19
C SER A 127 -13.48 -1.57 -13.88
N GLY A 128 -12.80 -0.89 -12.96
CA GLY A 128 -13.47 -0.35 -11.79
C GLY A 128 -12.53 0.30 -10.80
N PRO A 129 -13.09 0.98 -9.79
CA PRO A 129 -12.30 1.59 -8.75
C PRO A 129 -11.85 0.53 -7.73
N PHE A 130 -10.70 0.79 -7.13
CA PHE A 130 -10.23 0.09 -5.96
C PHE A 130 -9.72 1.06 -4.89
N THR A 131 -9.80 0.63 -3.65
CA THR A 131 -9.29 1.33 -2.47
C THR A 131 -8.35 0.42 -1.71
N LEU A 132 -7.18 0.90 -1.35
CA LEU A 132 -6.20 0.18 -0.56
C LEU A 132 -5.90 0.93 0.73
N VAL A 133 -5.79 0.19 1.83
CA VAL A 133 -5.01 0.63 2.98
C VAL A 133 -3.66 -0.05 2.87
N MET A 134 -2.60 0.76 2.89
CA MET A 134 -1.23 0.27 2.80
C MET A 134 -0.42 0.72 4.00
N GLU A 135 0.47 -0.16 4.45
CA GLU A 135 1.39 0.09 5.56
C GLU A 135 2.83 0.12 5.05
N GLN A 136 3.63 1.05 5.56
CA GLN A 136 5.07 1.10 5.28
C GLN A 136 5.76 -0.04 6.02
N ARG A 137 6.39 -0.94 5.27
CA ARG A 137 7.28 -2.00 5.76
C ARG A 137 8.73 -1.72 5.34
N PRO A 138 9.73 -2.41 5.92
CA PRO A 138 11.13 -2.24 5.55
C PRO A 138 11.40 -2.47 4.05
N ASP A 139 10.59 -3.29 3.39
CA ASP A 139 10.69 -3.65 1.98
C ASP A 139 9.71 -2.86 1.07
N GLY A 140 9.04 -1.83 1.60
CA GLY A 140 8.16 -0.93 0.84
C GLY A 140 6.75 -0.80 1.40
N TRP A 141 5.88 -0.11 0.66
CA TRP A 141 4.46 -0.02 1.00
C TRP A 141 3.76 -1.34 0.67
N LYS A 142 3.06 -1.92 1.64
CA LYS A 142 2.34 -3.21 1.49
C LYS A 142 0.86 -3.06 1.72
N ILE A 143 0.07 -3.73 0.90
CA ILE A 143 -1.39 -3.78 1.00
C ILE A 143 -1.77 -4.60 2.24
N THR A 144 -2.48 -3.97 3.18
CA THR A 144 -3.11 -4.66 4.33
C THR A 144 -4.63 -4.82 4.13
N HIS A 145 -5.25 -3.94 3.35
CA HIS A 145 -6.65 -4.07 2.95
C HIS A 145 -6.80 -3.66 1.49
N ASP A 146 -7.48 -4.48 0.70
CA ASP A 146 -7.92 -4.19 -0.68
C ASP A 146 -9.44 -4.28 -0.73
N HIS A 147 -10.07 -3.25 -1.28
CA HIS A 147 -11.45 -3.31 -1.72
C HIS A 147 -11.54 -2.89 -3.19
N SER A 148 -11.92 -3.83 -4.03
CA SER A 148 -12.08 -3.65 -5.47
C SER A 148 -13.54 -3.87 -5.89
N SER A 149 -14.06 -3.00 -6.75
CA SER A 149 -15.39 -3.13 -7.34
C SER A 149 -15.31 -3.05 -8.86
N SER A 150 -16.21 -3.72 -9.58
CA SER A 150 -16.34 -3.54 -11.04
C SER A 150 -17.35 -2.45 -11.33
N ASP A 151 -17.08 -1.65 -12.37
CA ASP A 151 -18.08 -0.76 -12.93
C ASP A 151 -19.31 -1.58 -13.39
N ALA A 152 -20.47 -0.93 -13.44
CA ALA A 152 -21.65 -1.55 -14.01
C ALA A 152 -21.46 -1.69 -15.54
N ASN A 153 -21.74 -2.88 -16.05
CA ASN A 153 -21.86 -3.13 -17.49
C ASN A 153 -23.17 -2.57 -18.05
#